data_AF-A0A6M1UGV3-F1
#
_entry.id   AF-A0A6M1UGV3-F1
#
_cell.length_a   1.000
_cell.length_b   1.000
_cell.length_c   1.000
_cell.angle_alpha   90.00
_cell.angle_beta   90.00
_cell.angle_gamma   90.00
#
_symmetry.space_group_name_H-M   'P 1'
#
loop_
_entity.id
_entity.type
_entity.pdbx_description
1 polymer ?
#
loop_
_entity_poly.entity_id
_entity_poly.type
_entity_poly.pdbx_seq_one_letter_code
_entity_poly.pdbx_strand_id
1 'polypeptide(L)'
;MLLVDLAKATGLSVVSLRLADQNKTAITPPNLRVLADALGVSVAYLGCFENLPEETLGQQIKKARLYHGYTKVGFARIFGLSARMIQGWEKDEYLPTEKYMTTLSKFLKIFEK
;
A
#
# COMPACT_ATOMS: atom_id res chain seq x y z
N MET A 1 6.63 -8.12 -22.11
CA MET A 1 5.16 -7.98 -22.07
C MET A 1 4.79 -6.59 -22.61
N LEU A 2 3.79 -6.47 -23.49
CA LEU A 2 3.32 -5.15 -23.95
C LEU A 2 2.30 -4.56 -22.97
N LEU A 3 2.13 -3.23 -22.98
CA LEU A 3 1.15 -2.53 -22.13
C LEU A 3 -0.28 -3.05 -22.32
N VAL A 4 -0.63 -3.43 -23.57
CA VAL A 4 -1.95 -3.97 -23.92
C VAL A 4 -2.17 -5.35 -23.30
N ASP A 5 -1.12 -6.18 -23.28
CA ASP A 5 -1.18 -7.52 -22.68
C ASP A 5 -1.31 -7.42 -21.15
N LEU A 6 -0.56 -6.49 -20.54
CA LEU A 6 -0.66 -6.20 -19.10
C LEU A 6 -2.05 -5.69 -18.72
N ALA A 7 -2.64 -4.79 -19.51
CA ALA A 7 -3.99 -4.29 -19.31
C ALA A 7 -5.02 -5.42 -19.33
N LYS A 8 -4.90 -6.34 -20.31
CA LYS A 8 -5.77 -7.53 -20.41
C LYS A 8 -5.59 -8.47 -19.21
N ALA A 9 -4.36 -8.72 -18.78
CA ALA A 9 -4.07 -9.60 -17.66
C ALA A 9 -4.59 -9.04 -16.32
N THR A 10 -4.56 -7.71 -16.15
CA THR A 10 -4.91 -7.04 -14.89
C THR A 10 -6.35 -6.53 -14.84
N GLY A 11 -7.05 -6.51 -15.98
CA GLY A 11 -8.37 -5.90 -16.12
C GLY A 11 -8.36 -4.36 -16.02
N LEU A 12 -7.17 -3.73 -16.04
CA LEU A 12 -7.03 -2.28 -15.97
C LEU A 12 -7.12 -1.64 -17.36
N SER A 13 -7.52 -0.37 -17.40
CA SER A 13 -7.56 0.39 -18.65
C SER A 13 -6.15 0.63 -19.19
N VAL A 14 -5.93 0.29 -20.46
CA VAL A 14 -4.70 0.62 -21.21
C VAL A 14 -4.37 2.11 -21.12
N VAL A 15 -5.39 2.97 -21.14
CA VAL A 15 -5.21 4.43 -21.05
C VAL A 15 -4.70 4.82 -19.66
N SER A 16 -5.29 4.28 -18.60
CA SER A 16 -4.83 4.56 -17.23
C SER A 16 -3.40 4.08 -17.00
N LEU A 17 -3.03 2.91 -17.52
CA LEU A 17 -1.67 2.39 -17.44
C LEU A 17 -0.69 3.26 -18.24
N ARG A 18 -1.06 3.71 -19.44
CA ARG A 18 -0.23 4.63 -20.23
C ARG A 18 -0.02 5.97 -19.53
N LEU A 19 -1.05 6.51 -18.88
CA LEU A 19 -0.93 7.76 -18.12
C LEU A 19 -0.04 7.59 -16.89
N ALA A 20 -0.15 6.45 -16.20
CA ALA A 20 0.72 6.13 -15.09
C ALA A 20 2.19 5.96 -15.52
N ASP A 21 2.43 5.29 -16.64
CA ASP A 21 3.76 5.14 -17.26
C ASP A 21 4.39 6.51 -17.62
N GLN A 22 3.55 7.47 -18.02
CA GLN A 22 3.96 8.86 -18.27
C GLN A 22 4.02 9.74 -17.02
N ASN A 23 3.90 9.17 -15.80
CA ASN A 23 3.85 9.90 -14.53
C ASN A 23 2.70 10.93 -14.42
N LYS A 24 1.65 10.80 -15.23
CA LYS A 24 0.49 11.72 -15.23
C LYS A 24 -0.56 11.33 -14.20
N THR A 25 -0.53 10.11 -13.69
CA THR A 25 -1.52 9.63 -12.73
C THR A 25 -0.88 8.62 -11.78
N ALA A 26 -1.11 8.79 -10.48
CA ALA A 26 -0.70 7.82 -9.48
C ALA A 26 -1.67 6.64 -9.46
N ILE A 27 -1.13 5.42 -9.48
CA ILE A 27 -1.92 4.20 -9.37
C ILE A 27 -2.31 4.00 -7.90
N THR A 28 -3.56 3.60 -7.67
CA THR A 28 -4.03 3.33 -6.30
C THR A 28 -3.36 2.06 -5.75
N PRO A 29 -3.12 1.96 -4.42
CA PRO A 29 -2.50 0.77 -3.82
C PRO A 29 -3.16 -0.58 -4.20
N PRO A 30 -4.50 -0.70 -4.31
CA PRO A 30 -5.13 -1.95 -4.73
C PRO A 30 -4.79 -2.33 -6.17
N ASN A 31 -4.73 -1.35 -7.07
CA ASN A 31 -4.36 -1.59 -8.47
C ASN A 31 -2.87 -1.90 -8.61
N LEU A 32 -2.02 -1.30 -7.76
CA LEU A 32 -0.61 -1.66 -7.64
C LEU A 32 -0.41 -3.12 -7.24
N ARG A 33 -1.27 -3.66 -6.37
CA ARG A 33 -1.25 -5.10 -6.03
C ARG A 33 -1.53 -5.98 -7.23
N VAL A 34 -2.60 -5.69 -7.98
CA VAL A 34 -2.93 -6.45 -9.19
C VAL A 34 -1.80 -6.38 -10.23
N LEU A 35 -1.16 -5.22 -10.36
CA LEU A 35 -0.01 -5.04 -11.25
C LEU A 35 1.23 -5.79 -10.76
N ALA A 36 1.52 -5.75 -9.47
CA ALA A 36 2.63 -6.45 -8.84
C ALA A 36 2.50 -7.96 -9.08
N ASP A 37 1.31 -8.52 -8.83
CA ASP A 37 1.01 -9.93 -9.03
C ASP A 37 1.17 -10.33 -10.52
N ALA A 38 0.68 -9.51 -11.45
CA ALA A 38 0.80 -9.76 -12.89
C ALA A 38 2.25 -9.65 -13.41
N LEU A 39 3.07 -8.81 -12.79
CA LEU A 39 4.47 -8.59 -13.16
C LEU A 39 5.44 -9.51 -12.41
N GLY A 40 4.97 -10.25 -11.40
CA GLY A 40 5.81 -11.09 -10.55
C GLY A 40 6.79 -10.30 -9.68
N VAL A 41 6.44 -9.06 -9.33
CA VAL A 41 7.28 -8.16 -8.51
C VAL A 41 6.55 -7.78 -7.23
N SER A 42 7.26 -7.18 -6.26
CA SER A 42 6.62 -6.71 -5.03
C SER A 42 5.87 -5.39 -5.24
N VAL A 43 4.81 -5.16 -4.45
CA VAL A 43 4.10 -3.88 -4.42
C VAL A 43 5.01 -2.74 -3.97
N ALA A 44 5.92 -3.03 -3.04
CA ALA A 44 6.91 -2.06 -2.57
C ALA A 44 7.82 -1.55 -3.69
N TYR A 45 8.26 -2.46 -4.57
CA TYR A 45 9.08 -2.12 -5.73
C TYR A 45 8.31 -1.23 -6.72
N LEU A 46 7.09 -1.61 -7.11
CA LEU A 46 6.29 -0.80 -8.04
C LEU A 46 5.85 0.55 -7.46
N GLY A 47 5.61 0.60 -6.15
CA GLY A 47 5.22 1.83 -5.45
C GLY A 47 6.40 2.71 -5.04
N CYS A 48 7.64 2.27 -5.27
CA CYS A 48 8.86 2.90 -4.74
C CYS A 48 8.79 3.17 -3.22
N PHE A 49 8.15 2.28 -2.47
CA PHE A 49 7.90 2.46 -1.04
C PHE A 49 9.14 2.20 -0.18
N GLU A 50 10.21 1.64 -0.76
CA GLU A 50 11.48 1.34 -0.10
C GLU A 50 12.12 2.57 0.55
N ASN A 51 11.93 3.75 -0.05
CA ASN A 51 12.49 5.02 0.43
C ASN A 51 11.58 5.76 1.41
N LEU A 52 10.45 5.18 1.83
CA LEU A 52 9.59 5.80 2.83
C LEU A 52 10.29 5.82 4.19
N PRO A 53 10.10 6.90 4.99
CA PRO A 53 10.69 7.01 6.31
C PRO A 53 10.05 5.99 7.29
N GLU A 54 10.80 5.62 8.33
CA GLU A 54 10.47 4.56 9.29
C GLU A 54 10.82 4.94 10.75
N GLU A 55 11.10 6.22 11.00
CA GLU A 55 11.60 6.71 12.28
C GLU A 55 10.54 6.65 13.38
N THR A 56 9.27 6.87 13.01
CA THR A 56 8.14 6.83 13.94
C THR A 56 7.25 5.61 13.70
N LEU A 57 6.48 5.23 14.71
CA LEU A 57 5.51 4.14 14.59
C LEU A 57 4.46 4.46 13.51
N GLY A 58 4.00 5.71 13.42
CA GLY A 58 3.09 6.15 12.36
C GLY A 58 3.69 6.01 10.95
N GLN A 59 4.97 6.36 10.80
CA GLN A 59 5.70 6.17 9.54
C GLN A 59 5.82 4.68 9.17
N GLN A 60 6.16 3.82 10.13
CA GLN A 60 6.22 2.37 9.94
C GLN A 60 4.86 1.78 9.55
N ILE A 61 3.78 2.21 10.21
CA ILE A 61 2.40 1.79 9.86
C ILE A 61 2.06 2.20 8.43
N LYS A 62 2.37 3.45 8.06
CA LYS A 62 2.12 3.96 6.70
C LYS A 62 2.86 3.14 5.67
N LYS A 63 4.15 2.86 5.91
CA LYS A 63 5.00 2.07 5.01
C LYS A 63 4.50 0.64 4.90
N ALA A 64 4.21 -0.03 6.02
CA ALA A 64 3.63 -1.37 6.03
C ALA A 64 2.30 -1.43 5.27
N ARG A 65 1.39 -0.48 5.50
CA ARG A 65 0.11 -0.42 4.77
C ARG A 65 0.34 -0.35 3.26
N LEU A 66 1.29 0.46 2.81
CA LEU A 66 1.61 0.64 1.39
C LEU A 66 2.33 -0.57 0.80
N TYR A 67 3.23 -1.21 1.54
CA TYR A 67 3.90 -2.45 1.16
C TYR A 67 2.92 -3.58 0.84
N HIS A 68 1.80 -3.63 1.56
CA HIS A 68 0.75 -4.62 1.32
C HIS A 68 -0.34 -4.14 0.33
N GLY A 69 -0.19 -2.96 -0.27
CA GLY A 69 -1.11 -2.45 -1.29
C GLY A 69 -2.47 -1.99 -0.76
N TYR A 70 -2.57 -1.59 0.51
CA TYR A 70 -3.85 -1.15 1.09
C TYR A 70 -4.04 0.36 1.02
N THR A 71 -5.27 0.80 0.72
CA THR A 71 -5.70 2.18 0.99
C THR A 71 -5.98 2.36 2.48
N LYS A 72 -6.06 3.60 2.98
CA LYS A 72 -6.45 3.86 4.38
C LYS A 72 -7.81 3.23 4.73
N VAL A 73 -8.78 3.31 3.80
CA VAL A 73 -10.10 2.69 3.95
C VAL A 73 -10.00 1.18 3.98
N GLY A 74 -9.26 0.57 3.06
CA GLY A 74 -9.06 -0.88 3.01
C GLY A 74 -8.36 -1.42 4.25
N PHE A 75 -7.33 -0.71 4.72
CA PHE A 75 -6.62 -1.06 5.93
C PHE A 75 -7.51 -0.92 7.17
N ALA A 76 -8.28 0.16 7.28
CA ALA A 76 -9.20 0.37 8.40
C ALA A 76 -10.25 -0.76 8.52
N ARG A 77 -10.73 -1.30 7.39
CA ARG A 77 -11.65 -2.44 7.38
C ARG A 77 -11.08 -3.69 8.05
N ILE A 78 -9.77 -3.91 8.00
CA ILE A 78 -9.09 -5.03 8.67
C ILE A 78 -9.25 -4.92 10.20
N PHE A 79 -9.26 -3.70 10.73
CA PHE A 79 -9.38 -3.42 12.16
C PHE A 79 -10.81 -3.13 12.61
N GLY A 80 -11.76 -3.02 11.68
CA GLY A 80 -13.12 -2.54 11.97
C GLY A 80 -13.17 -1.06 12.37
N LEU A 81 -12.23 -0.26 11.87
CA LEU A 81 -12.06 1.15 12.22
C LEU A 81 -12.44 2.09 11.07
N SER A 82 -12.44 3.39 11.34
CA SER A 82 -12.56 4.42 10.30
C SER A 82 -11.20 4.73 9.66
N ALA A 83 -11.23 5.21 8.40
CA ALA A 83 -10.00 5.65 7.73
C ALA A 83 -9.32 6.85 8.43
N ARG A 84 -10.09 7.65 9.18
CA ARG A 84 -9.57 8.74 10.02
C ARG A 84 -8.71 8.20 11.16
N MET A 85 -9.06 7.04 11.72
CA MET A 85 -8.27 6.39 12.76
C MET A 85 -6.89 5.98 12.26
N ILE A 86 -6.85 5.34 11.09
CA ILE A 86 -5.59 4.99 10.43
C ILE A 86 -4.78 6.25 10.12
N GLN A 87 -5.42 7.32 9.64
CA GLN A 87 -4.71 8.58 9.38
C GLN A 87 -4.09 9.18 10.63
N GLY A 88 -4.77 9.14 11.77
CA GLY A 88 -4.22 9.63 13.04
C GLY A 88 -3.03 8.80 13.52
N TRP A 89 -3.11 7.46 13.39
CA TRP A 89 -1.97 6.59 13.67
C TRP A 89 -0.77 6.89 12.77
N GLU A 90 -0.99 7.06 11.47
CA GLU A 90 0.08 7.37 10.50
C GLU A 90 0.76 8.72 10.71
N LYS A 91 0.10 9.62 11.43
CA LYS A 91 0.62 10.96 11.77
C LYS A 91 1.14 11.05 13.20
N ASP A 92 1.12 9.93 13.94
CA ASP A 92 1.44 9.89 15.36
C ASP A 92 0.57 10.84 16.21
N GLU A 93 -0.67 11.16 15.76
CA GLU A 93 -1.63 11.98 16.53
C GLU A 93 -2.12 11.23 17.78
N TYR A 94 -2.19 9.90 17.71
CA TYR A 94 -2.45 8.98 18.81
C TYR A 94 -1.94 7.59 18.46
N LEU A 95 -1.63 6.81 19.49
CA LEU A 95 -1.09 5.46 19.33
C LEU A 95 -2.20 4.40 19.24
N PRO A 96 -1.98 3.31 18.48
CA PRO A 96 -2.85 2.13 18.53
C PRO A 96 -2.83 1.51 19.93
N THR A 97 -3.99 1.05 20.41
CA THR A 97 -4.06 0.26 21.65
C THR A 97 -3.48 -1.14 21.44
N GLU A 98 -3.11 -1.84 22.52
CA GLU A 98 -2.51 -3.19 22.48
C GLU A 98 -3.33 -4.20 21.67
N LYS A 99 -4.66 -4.09 21.72
CA LYS A 99 -5.58 -4.90 20.91
C LYS A 99 -5.25 -4.83 19.42
N TYR A 100 -4.95 -3.63 18.90
CA TYR A 100 -4.64 -3.44 17.48
C TYR A 100 -3.17 -3.74 17.18
N MET A 101 -2.27 -3.54 18.16
CA MET A 101 -0.85 -3.87 18.03
C MET A 101 -0.61 -5.34 17.70
N THR A 102 -1.42 -6.25 18.24
CA THR A 102 -1.35 -7.70 17.94
C THR A 102 -1.58 -8.00 16.45
N THR A 103 -2.45 -7.23 15.79
CA THR A 103 -2.72 -7.38 14.35
C THR A 103 -1.71 -6.59 13.53
N LEU A 104 -1.31 -5.40 13.99
CA LEU A 104 -0.29 -4.56 13.33
C LEU A 104 1.06 -5.25 13.25
N SER A 105 1.47 -5.98 14.28
CA SER A 105 2.75 -6.71 14.30
C SER A 105 2.93 -7.61 13.08
N LYS A 106 1.85 -8.25 12.60
CA LYS A 106 1.87 -9.08 11.38
C LYS A 106 2.25 -8.28 10.13
N PHE A 107 1.82 -7.03 10.03
CA PHE A 107 2.15 -6.15 8.92
C PHE A 107 3.53 -5.51 9.08
N LEU A 108 3.95 -5.24 10.32
CA LEU A 108 5.25 -4.66 10.63
C LEU A 108 6.41 -5.65 10.47
N LYS A 109 6.13 -6.95 10.31
CA LYS A 109 7.15 -7.97 10.01
C LYS A 109 8.00 -7.69 8.78
N ILE A 110 7.58 -6.80 7.89
CA ILE A 110 8.40 -6.35 6.76
C ILE A 110 9.72 -5.68 7.19
N PHE A 111 9.83 -5.25 8.45
CA PHE A 111 11.02 -4.64 9.04
C PHE A 111 11.89 -5.65 9.82
N GLU A 112 11.38 -6.86 10.07
CA GLU A 112 12.15 -7.93 10.71
C GLU A 112 13.14 -8.47 9.65
N LYS A 113 14.43 -8.13 9.81
CA LYS A 113 15.53 -8.60 8.95
C LYS A 113 16.08 -9.94 9.41
#